data_AF-A0A937QCJ1-F1
#
_entry.id   AF-A0A937QCJ1-F1
#
_cell.length_a   1.000
_cell.length_b   1.000
_cell.length_c   1.000
_cell.angle_alpha   90.00
_cell.angle_beta   90.00
_cell.angle_gamma   90.00
#
_symmetry.space_group_name_H-M   'P 1'
#
loop_
_entity.id
_entity.type
_entity.pdbx_description
1 polymer ?
#
loop_
_entity_poly.entity_id
_entity_poly.type
_entity_poly.pdbx_seq_one_letter_code
_entity_poly.pdbx_strand_id
1 'polypeptide(L)'
;MQEKELQVRTLFERMLTNTEEYANTYEHYAKDMKNYSAKVQWKLGAISGYQIFNGSEYSYETEAEIENPDIIIECDDLIVARQFFRDEFEDMRDLAKVDFEISSGESAKKPRTGNAWRIATALVHKLPPFRPIMERTEGAGQSTAVAIPINQSLGEFNNEIMPVAVVEHFINKASHVFLYDLCPCRVNQDCQHFSKYDFGCMVLGRGVLRMKPNDGLVIQGHLGTKEEALVRARKAVEVGLIPGFGRLRGDAINRIGGPIPDTGDLFNLCYCCPCCCVIGGIKHSPSYLRSIFKRFEGLTVAVDEDACTDCGECAEVCIFGALEMVDDKVERDFEKCFGCGRCVTACPTEALSITLEESSVEKMIARIEAHVDVT
;
A
#
# COMPACT_ATOMS: atom_id res chain seq x y z
N MET A 1 -32.87 23.28 7.59
CA MET A 1 -32.41 21.96 8.07
C MET A 1 -33.11 20.83 7.31
N GLN A 2 -34.44 20.78 7.28
CA GLN A 2 -35.22 19.72 6.61
C GLN A 2 -34.81 19.42 5.14
N GLU A 3 -34.52 20.45 4.33
CA GLU A 3 -34.08 20.24 2.94
C GLU A 3 -32.70 19.57 2.83
N LYS A 4 -31.75 19.93 3.71
CA LYS A 4 -30.40 19.35 3.72
C LYS A 4 -30.44 17.89 4.18
N GLU A 5 -31.24 17.61 5.20
CA GLU A 5 -31.45 16.26 5.72
C GLU A 5 -32.06 15.36 4.64
N LEU A 6 -33.08 15.83 3.91
CA LEU A 6 -33.68 15.09 2.79
C LEU A 6 -32.65 14.80 1.68
N GLN A 7 -31.78 15.77 1.35
CA GLN A 7 -30.71 15.57 0.36
C GLN A 7 -29.72 14.49 0.81
N VAL A 8 -29.22 14.57 2.05
CA VAL A 8 -28.27 13.57 2.58
C VAL A 8 -28.90 12.19 2.64
N ARG A 9 -30.15 12.09 3.12
CA ARG A 9 -30.92 10.84 3.16
C ARG A 9 -31.05 10.20 1.78
N THR A 10 -31.41 10.99 0.77
CA THR A 10 -31.51 10.53 -0.62
C THR A 10 -30.17 10.01 -1.15
N LEU A 11 -29.06 10.71 -0.85
CA LEU A 11 -27.73 10.29 -1.28
C LEU A 11 -27.26 9.02 -0.55
N PHE A 12 -27.57 8.91 0.75
CA PHE A 12 -27.26 7.75 1.57
C PHE A 12 -28.02 6.51 1.09
N GLU A 13 -29.33 6.60 0.89
CA GLU A 13 -30.17 5.51 0.35
C GLU A 13 -29.70 5.06 -1.03
N ARG A 14 -29.33 6.02 -1.90
CA ARG A 14 -28.75 5.71 -3.21
C ARG A 14 -27.41 4.97 -3.07
N MET A 15 -26.54 5.39 -2.15
CA MET A 15 -25.28 4.69 -1.89
C MET A 15 -25.52 3.24 -1.44
N LEU A 16 -26.46 3.02 -0.52
CA LEU A 16 -26.83 1.67 -0.05
C LEU A 16 -27.33 0.79 -1.20
N THR A 17 -28.32 1.30 -1.96
CA THR A 17 -28.91 0.58 -3.10
C THR A 17 -27.86 0.25 -4.16
N ASN A 18 -27.03 1.24 -4.51
CA ASN A 18 -26.00 1.05 -5.53
C ASN A 18 -24.90 0.08 -5.09
N THR A 19 -24.67 -0.12 -3.78
CA THR A 19 -23.59 -0.99 -3.29
C THR A 19 -23.74 -2.42 -3.82
N GLU A 20 -24.97 -2.93 -3.88
CA GLU A 20 -25.29 -4.24 -4.46
C GLU A 20 -25.01 -4.27 -5.97
N GLU A 21 -25.41 -3.23 -6.69
CA GLU A 21 -25.14 -3.09 -8.12
C GLU A 21 -23.63 -3.01 -8.41
N TYR A 22 -22.86 -2.27 -7.59
CA TYR A 22 -21.41 -2.16 -7.69
C TYR A 22 -20.74 -3.53 -7.52
N ALA A 23 -21.18 -4.33 -6.52
CA ALA A 23 -20.71 -5.70 -6.24
C ALA A 23 -20.81 -6.60 -7.46
N ASN A 24 -21.85 -6.41 -8.27
CA ASN A 24 -22.15 -7.25 -9.42
C ASN A 24 -21.61 -6.68 -10.75
N THR A 25 -21.40 -5.38 -10.85
CA THR A 25 -21.07 -4.70 -12.12
C THR A 25 -19.56 -4.54 -12.35
N TYR A 26 -18.76 -4.29 -11.30
CA TYR A 26 -17.34 -3.98 -11.44
C TYR A 26 -16.45 -5.11 -10.96
N GLU A 27 -15.67 -5.72 -11.87
CA GLU A 27 -14.84 -6.91 -11.59
C GLU A 27 -13.91 -6.74 -10.39
N HIS A 28 -13.19 -5.62 -10.30
CA HIS A 28 -12.29 -5.33 -9.17
C HIS A 28 -13.05 -5.25 -7.84
N TYR A 29 -14.25 -4.66 -7.86
CA TYR A 29 -15.06 -4.54 -6.67
C TYR A 29 -15.62 -5.91 -6.25
N ALA A 30 -16.19 -6.66 -7.19
CA ALA A 30 -16.66 -8.04 -6.98
C ALA A 30 -15.56 -8.92 -6.35
N LYS A 31 -14.32 -8.81 -6.85
CA LYS A 31 -13.16 -9.54 -6.33
C LYS A 31 -12.84 -9.16 -4.88
N ASP A 32 -12.94 -7.88 -4.54
CA ASP A 32 -12.66 -7.40 -3.18
C ASP A 32 -13.74 -7.77 -2.16
N MET A 33 -14.99 -7.89 -2.62
CA MET A 33 -16.15 -8.26 -1.81
C MET A 33 -16.16 -9.75 -1.44
N LYS A 34 -15.73 -10.66 -2.32
CA LYS A 34 -15.71 -12.11 -2.06
C LYS A 34 -15.08 -12.52 -0.72
N ASN A 35 -14.04 -11.81 -0.30
CA ASN A 35 -13.30 -12.08 0.95
C ASN A 35 -13.47 -10.95 1.97
N TYR A 36 -14.59 -10.23 1.93
CA TYR A 36 -14.88 -9.13 2.83
C TYR A 36 -16.08 -9.45 3.71
N SER A 37 -15.89 -9.35 5.03
CA SER A 37 -16.95 -9.50 6.01
C SER A 37 -16.84 -8.33 6.98
N ALA A 38 -17.92 -7.57 7.13
CA ALA A 38 -17.99 -6.42 8.03
C ALA A 38 -19.43 -5.95 8.26
N LYS A 39 -19.72 -5.49 9.47
CA LYS A 39 -20.90 -4.73 9.87
C LYS A 39 -20.52 -3.26 10.00
N VAL A 40 -21.18 -2.41 9.23
CA VAL A 40 -20.90 -0.96 9.20
C VAL A 40 -22.12 -0.21 9.70
N GLN A 41 -21.97 0.54 10.79
CA GLN A 41 -22.96 1.48 11.28
C GLN A 41 -22.67 2.88 10.71
N TRP A 42 -23.70 3.52 10.17
CA TRP A 42 -23.68 4.91 9.72
C TRP A 42 -24.50 5.80 10.66
N LYS A 43 -23.96 6.97 11.00
CA LYS A 43 -24.61 8.03 11.79
C LYS A 43 -24.35 9.39 11.13
N LEU A 44 -25.37 10.01 10.56
CA LEU A 44 -25.24 11.22 9.75
C LEU A 44 -26.22 12.29 10.28
N GLY A 45 -25.82 12.97 11.35
CA GLY A 45 -26.73 13.80 12.14
C GLY A 45 -27.91 12.98 12.66
N ALA A 46 -29.12 13.27 12.20
CA ALA A 46 -30.33 12.54 12.58
C ALA A 46 -30.57 11.25 11.76
N ILE A 47 -29.83 11.03 10.67
CA ILE A 47 -29.99 9.88 9.78
C ILE A 47 -29.13 8.73 10.30
N SER A 48 -29.69 7.53 10.33
CA SER A 48 -28.96 6.31 10.73
C SER A 48 -29.23 5.17 9.76
N GLY A 49 -28.37 4.16 9.79
CA GLY A 49 -28.55 2.93 9.03
C GLY A 49 -27.31 2.06 9.10
N TYR A 50 -27.42 0.82 8.66
CA TYR A 50 -26.31 -0.11 8.67
C TYR A 50 -26.18 -0.89 7.36
N GLN A 51 -24.98 -1.40 7.12
CA GLN A 51 -24.65 -2.36 6.06
C GLN A 51 -24.04 -3.61 6.67
N ILE A 52 -24.41 -4.78 6.16
CA ILE A 52 -23.79 -6.06 6.49
C ILE A 52 -23.20 -6.62 5.20
N PHE A 53 -21.91 -6.92 5.27
CA PHE A 53 -21.16 -7.61 4.23
C PHE A 53 -20.76 -8.97 4.75
N ASN A 54 -21.06 -10.03 4.00
CA ASN A 54 -20.69 -11.40 4.31
C ASN A 54 -20.23 -12.11 3.03
N GLY A 55 -19.01 -11.79 2.57
CA GLY A 55 -18.48 -12.24 1.30
C GLY A 55 -19.29 -11.69 0.12
N SER A 56 -19.92 -12.58 -0.64
CA SER A 56 -20.80 -12.20 -1.75
C SER A 56 -22.20 -11.74 -1.33
N GLU A 57 -22.58 -11.93 -0.06
CA GLU A 57 -23.88 -11.49 0.45
C GLU A 57 -23.80 -10.06 0.99
N TYR A 58 -24.84 -9.27 0.69
CA TYR A 58 -24.97 -7.88 1.10
C TYR A 58 -26.40 -7.60 1.57
N SER A 59 -26.54 -6.93 2.70
CA SER A 59 -27.82 -6.41 3.18
C SER A 59 -27.65 -5.06 3.86
N TYR A 60 -28.72 -4.28 3.94
CA TYR A 60 -28.71 -2.99 4.62
C TYR A 60 -30.08 -2.67 5.20
N GLU A 61 -30.11 -1.74 6.16
CA GLU A 61 -31.34 -1.16 6.70
C GLU A 61 -31.12 0.33 6.98
N THR A 62 -32.15 1.14 6.75
CA THR A 62 -32.15 2.57 7.03
C THR A 62 -32.94 2.85 8.30
N GLU A 63 -32.63 3.95 8.99
CA GLU A 63 -33.24 4.33 10.26
C GLU A 63 -33.12 3.24 11.35
N ALA A 64 -32.00 2.52 11.35
CA ALA A 64 -31.75 1.41 12.26
C ALA A 64 -30.32 1.42 12.81
N GLU A 65 -30.15 0.80 13.98
CA GLU A 65 -28.85 0.53 14.59
C GLU A 65 -28.58 -0.98 14.65
N ILE A 66 -27.32 -1.37 14.43
CA ILE A 66 -26.89 -2.76 14.50
C ILE A 66 -26.12 -3.04 15.79
N GLU A 67 -26.33 -4.22 16.37
CA GLU A 67 -25.55 -4.68 17.52
C GLU A 67 -24.13 -5.10 17.10
N ASN A 68 -23.14 -4.65 17.90
CA ASN A 68 -21.72 -4.95 17.71
C ASN A 68 -21.23 -4.66 16.28
N PRO A 69 -21.30 -3.40 15.82
CA PRO A 69 -20.76 -3.03 14.52
C PRO A 69 -19.23 -3.24 14.51
N ASP A 70 -18.68 -3.68 13.39
CA ASP A 70 -17.21 -3.72 13.22
C ASP A 70 -16.66 -2.30 13.03
N ILE A 71 -17.44 -1.45 12.34
CA ILE A 71 -17.08 -0.08 11.97
C ILE A 71 -18.24 0.85 12.28
N ILE A 72 -17.93 2.02 12.83
CA ILE A 72 -18.87 3.12 13.00
C ILE A 72 -18.33 4.32 12.21
N ILE A 73 -19.18 4.88 11.34
CA ILE A 73 -18.90 6.08 10.56
C ILE A 73 -19.90 7.17 10.97
N GLU A 74 -19.38 8.27 11.47
CA GLU A 74 -20.17 9.35 12.07
C GLU A 74 -19.85 10.71 11.45
N CYS A 75 -20.87 11.49 11.13
CA CYS A 75 -20.73 12.86 10.64
C CYS A 75 -21.94 13.71 11.02
N ASP A 76 -21.76 14.65 11.95
CA ASP A 76 -22.83 15.52 12.43
C ASP A 76 -23.16 16.67 11.47
N ASP A 77 -22.19 17.11 10.66
CA ASP A 77 -22.39 18.18 9.69
C ASP A 77 -22.97 17.64 8.36
N LEU A 78 -24.26 17.89 8.15
CA LEU A 78 -24.97 17.51 6.92
C LEU A 78 -24.40 18.15 5.64
N ILE A 79 -23.66 19.26 5.73
CA ILE A 79 -22.95 19.83 4.58
C ILE A 79 -21.79 18.91 4.20
N VAL A 80 -20.98 18.53 5.19
CA VAL A 80 -19.83 17.63 5.03
C VAL A 80 -20.30 16.27 4.52
N ALA A 81 -21.33 15.68 5.12
CA ALA A 81 -21.91 14.41 4.67
C ALA A 81 -22.36 14.48 3.21
N ARG A 82 -22.99 15.58 2.80
CA ARG A 82 -23.42 15.78 1.40
C ARG A 82 -22.21 15.86 0.45
N GLN A 83 -21.16 16.58 0.82
CA GLN A 83 -19.93 16.67 0.03
C GLN A 83 -19.26 15.30 -0.11
N PHE A 84 -19.27 14.50 0.95
CA PHE A 84 -18.71 13.15 0.99
C PHE A 84 -19.43 12.23 -0.01
N PHE A 85 -20.76 12.16 0.01
CA PHE A 85 -21.51 11.34 -0.95
C PHE A 85 -21.43 11.85 -2.40
N ARG A 86 -21.06 13.11 -2.61
CA ARG A 86 -20.83 13.70 -3.93
C ARG A 86 -19.38 13.61 -4.39
N ASP A 87 -18.51 13.01 -3.59
CA ASP A 87 -17.11 12.83 -3.92
C ASP A 87 -16.34 14.17 -4.12
N GLU A 88 -16.68 15.20 -3.33
CA GLU A 88 -16.14 16.57 -3.45
C GLU A 88 -14.83 16.80 -2.67
N PHE A 89 -14.19 15.74 -2.12
CA PHE A 89 -12.94 15.83 -1.35
C PHE A 89 -11.73 15.36 -2.15
N GLU A 90 -10.58 16.04 -2.01
CA GLU A 90 -9.37 15.67 -2.75
C GLU A 90 -8.59 14.51 -2.10
N ASP A 91 -8.46 14.50 -0.76
CA ASP A 91 -7.79 13.43 -0.02
C ASP A 91 -8.42 13.09 1.35
N MET A 92 -7.98 11.98 1.96
CA MET A 92 -8.47 11.49 3.26
C MET A 92 -8.20 12.44 4.44
N ARG A 93 -7.20 13.32 4.36
CA ARG A 93 -6.92 14.30 5.41
C ARG A 93 -7.93 15.44 5.38
N ASP A 94 -8.47 15.77 4.21
CA ASP A 94 -9.51 16.79 4.12
C ASP A 94 -10.80 16.35 4.81
N LEU A 95 -11.12 15.05 4.74
CA LEU A 95 -12.17 14.45 5.56
C LEU A 95 -11.83 14.51 7.06
N ALA A 96 -10.58 14.27 7.45
CA ALA A 96 -10.18 14.30 8.85
C ALA A 96 -10.08 15.72 9.45
N LYS A 97 -10.13 16.79 8.62
CA LYS A 97 -10.16 18.19 9.07
C LYS A 97 -11.56 18.70 9.37
N VAL A 98 -12.59 17.94 9.04
CA VAL A 98 -14.01 18.27 9.23
C VAL A 98 -14.63 17.30 10.24
N ASP A 99 -15.88 17.54 10.63
CA ASP A 99 -16.62 16.71 11.60
C ASP A 99 -17.05 15.36 10.98
N PHE A 100 -16.06 14.53 10.62
CA PHE A 100 -16.24 13.20 10.06
C PHE A 100 -15.32 12.21 10.78
N GLU A 101 -15.90 11.22 11.47
CA GLU A 101 -15.18 10.26 12.31
C GLU A 101 -15.40 8.82 11.84
N ILE A 102 -14.33 8.01 11.93
CA ILE A 102 -14.36 6.57 11.64
C ILE A 102 -13.73 5.84 12.81
N SER A 103 -14.45 4.90 13.40
CA SER A 103 -13.98 4.12 14.55
C SER A 103 -14.32 2.64 14.44
N SER A 104 -13.57 1.80 15.17
CA SER A 104 -13.85 0.36 15.34
C SER A 104 -14.80 0.14 16.52
N GLY A 105 -15.76 -0.78 16.38
CA GLY A 105 -16.85 -0.92 17.36
C GLY A 105 -16.50 -1.35 18.79
N GLU A 106 -15.30 -1.88 19.07
CA GLU A 106 -14.97 -2.37 20.42
C GLU A 106 -14.20 -1.41 21.35
N SER A 107 -13.76 -0.21 20.91
CA SER A 107 -13.28 0.80 21.88
C SER A 107 -13.17 2.22 21.33
N ALA A 108 -14.12 3.06 21.74
CA ALA A 108 -13.93 4.51 21.77
C ALA A 108 -12.91 4.87 22.88
N LYS A 109 -11.62 4.68 22.60
CA LYS A 109 -10.53 5.39 23.27
C LYS A 109 -9.71 6.06 22.19
N LYS A 110 -9.56 7.39 22.32
CA LYS A 110 -8.79 8.27 21.42
C LYS A 110 -7.54 7.55 20.89
N PRO A 111 -7.32 7.55 19.57
CA PRO A 111 -6.36 6.65 18.94
C PRO A 111 -4.94 6.98 19.41
N ARG A 112 -4.27 6.00 20.05
CA ARG A 112 -2.83 5.87 19.90
C ARG A 112 -2.59 5.32 18.50
N THR A 113 -1.91 6.13 17.69
CA THR A 113 -1.36 5.78 16.37
C THR A 113 -0.82 4.35 16.36
N GLY A 114 -1.24 3.53 15.40
CA GLY A 114 -0.66 2.20 15.22
C GLY A 114 -1.53 1.28 14.40
N ASN A 115 -2.52 0.63 15.04
CA ASN A 115 -3.19 -0.54 14.46
C ASN A 115 -4.71 -0.38 14.25
N ALA A 116 -5.46 0.20 15.20
CA ALA A 116 -6.92 0.33 15.08
C ALA A 116 -7.36 1.25 13.92
N TRP A 117 -6.68 2.40 13.74
CA TRP A 117 -6.93 3.28 12.60
C TRP A 117 -6.59 2.62 11.26
N ARG A 118 -5.54 1.78 11.22
CA ARG A 118 -5.17 1.00 10.02
C ARG A 118 -6.19 -0.07 9.68
N ILE A 119 -6.74 -0.74 10.69
CA ILE A 119 -7.80 -1.73 10.50
C ILE A 119 -9.08 -1.05 10.02
N ALA A 120 -9.50 0.03 10.68
CA ALA A 120 -10.66 0.81 10.28
C ALA A 120 -10.52 1.35 8.84
N THR A 121 -9.38 1.95 8.48
CA THR A 121 -9.11 2.41 7.11
C THR A 121 -9.08 1.27 6.10
N ALA A 122 -8.41 0.15 6.40
CA ALA A 122 -8.38 -1.00 5.50
C ALA A 122 -9.78 -1.56 5.19
N LEU A 123 -10.69 -1.53 6.17
CA LEU A 123 -12.07 -1.98 5.98
C LEU A 123 -12.90 -0.93 5.22
N VAL A 124 -12.81 0.37 5.58
CA VAL A 124 -13.62 1.41 4.92
C VAL A 124 -13.18 1.71 3.48
N HIS A 125 -11.93 1.44 3.09
CA HIS A 125 -11.47 1.68 1.71
C HIS A 125 -12.20 0.81 0.68
N LYS A 126 -12.84 -0.29 1.10
CA LYS A 126 -13.68 -1.13 0.25
C LYS A 126 -15.12 -0.63 0.14
N LEU A 127 -15.52 0.41 0.88
CA LEU A 127 -16.86 0.97 0.79
C LEU A 127 -16.95 1.96 -0.39
N PRO A 128 -18.06 1.97 -1.15
CA PRO A 128 -18.19 2.77 -2.36
C PRO A 128 -17.85 4.27 -2.22
N PRO A 129 -18.30 5.00 -1.18
CA PRO A 129 -18.05 6.44 -1.11
C PRO A 129 -16.59 6.80 -0.79
N PHE A 130 -15.78 5.89 -0.24
CA PHE A 130 -14.35 6.13 0.03
C PHE A 130 -13.45 5.82 -1.16
N ARG A 131 -13.91 4.97 -2.08
CA ARG A 131 -13.09 4.45 -3.16
C ARG A 131 -12.56 5.55 -4.10
N PRO A 132 -13.37 6.48 -4.65
CA PRO A 132 -12.87 7.48 -5.58
C PRO A 132 -11.85 8.44 -4.94
N ILE A 133 -12.07 8.80 -3.67
CA ILE A 133 -11.13 9.62 -2.87
C ILE A 133 -9.78 8.89 -2.77
N MET A 134 -9.79 7.59 -2.47
CA MET A 134 -8.59 6.77 -2.40
C MET A 134 -7.92 6.58 -3.76
N GLU A 135 -8.68 6.38 -4.83
CA GLU A 135 -8.15 6.29 -6.19
C GLU A 135 -7.41 7.57 -6.62
N ARG A 136 -7.97 8.75 -6.30
CA ARG A 136 -7.29 10.04 -6.52
C ARG A 136 -6.06 10.23 -5.63
N THR A 137 -6.16 9.84 -4.37
CA THR A 137 -5.09 10.00 -3.38
C THR A 137 -3.87 9.15 -3.72
N GLU A 138 -4.10 7.86 -3.99
CA GLU A 138 -3.05 6.90 -4.30
C GLU A 138 -2.66 6.93 -5.79
N GLY A 139 -3.40 7.66 -6.63
CA GLY A 139 -3.13 7.79 -8.06
C GLY A 139 -3.28 6.48 -8.82
N ALA A 140 -4.39 5.77 -8.61
CA ALA A 140 -4.66 4.52 -9.31
C ALA A 140 -4.56 4.74 -10.84
N GLY A 141 -3.61 4.06 -11.49
CA GLY A 141 -3.30 4.22 -12.92
C GLY A 141 -2.18 5.23 -13.26
N GLN A 142 -1.75 6.06 -12.31
CA GLN A 142 -0.60 6.98 -12.44
C GLN A 142 0.59 6.57 -11.57
N SER A 143 0.31 5.86 -10.48
CA SER A 143 1.30 5.28 -9.57
C SER A 143 1.76 3.92 -10.07
N THR A 144 3.02 3.58 -9.79
CA THR A 144 3.61 2.27 -10.07
C THR A 144 4.62 1.92 -9.00
N ALA A 145 4.65 0.66 -8.56
CA ALA A 145 5.63 0.13 -7.62
C ALA A 145 6.06 -1.28 -8.01
N VAL A 146 7.33 -1.61 -7.77
CA VAL A 146 7.91 -2.92 -8.11
C VAL A 146 8.78 -3.37 -6.95
N ALA A 147 8.56 -4.61 -6.49
CA ALA A 147 9.48 -5.25 -5.57
C ALA A 147 10.65 -5.84 -6.36
N ILE A 148 11.89 -5.56 -5.97
CA ILE A 148 13.05 -6.16 -6.63
C ILE A 148 13.35 -7.54 -5.98
N PRO A 149 13.62 -8.57 -6.79
CA PRO A 149 14.02 -9.89 -6.31
C PRO A 149 15.34 -9.87 -5.53
N ILE A 150 15.39 -10.47 -4.34
CA ILE A 150 16.65 -10.53 -3.56
C ILE A 150 17.64 -11.56 -4.09
N ASN A 151 18.94 -11.24 -3.92
CA ASN A 151 20.06 -12.17 -4.11
C ASN A 151 20.09 -12.87 -5.47
N GLN A 152 19.54 -12.23 -6.50
CA GLN A 152 19.57 -12.74 -7.86
C GLN A 152 20.80 -12.24 -8.59
N SER A 153 21.61 -13.19 -9.07
CA SER A 153 22.68 -12.91 -10.02
C SER A 153 22.07 -12.52 -11.37
N LEU A 154 22.66 -11.52 -12.01
CA LEU A 154 22.34 -11.11 -13.38
C LEU A 154 23.01 -12.02 -14.44
N GLY A 155 23.47 -13.21 -14.05
CA GLY A 155 24.19 -14.11 -14.94
C GLY A 155 25.55 -13.53 -15.34
N GLU A 156 25.86 -13.59 -16.64
CA GLU A 156 27.12 -13.08 -17.20
C GLU A 156 27.21 -11.55 -17.22
N PHE A 157 26.07 -10.86 -17.04
CA PHE A 157 26.02 -9.40 -16.92
C PHE A 157 26.45 -8.99 -15.49
N ASN A 158 27.73 -8.64 -15.35
CA ASN A 158 28.33 -7.92 -14.22
C ASN A 158 28.49 -8.57 -12.83
N ASN A 159 28.19 -9.86 -12.58
CA ASN A 159 28.33 -10.48 -11.24
C ASN A 159 27.59 -9.74 -10.09
N GLU A 160 26.82 -8.70 -10.40
CA GLU A 160 26.14 -7.86 -9.43
C GLU A 160 24.77 -8.44 -9.07
N ILE A 161 24.35 -8.21 -7.83
CA ILE A 161 23.03 -8.60 -7.35
C ILE A 161 22.00 -7.64 -7.96
N MET A 162 20.93 -8.17 -8.58
CA MET A 162 19.91 -7.40 -9.29
C MET A 162 19.38 -6.17 -8.53
N PRO A 163 19.00 -6.27 -7.23
CA PRO A 163 18.66 -5.14 -6.39
C PRO A 163 19.68 -4.01 -6.41
N VAL A 164 20.97 -4.33 -6.44
CA VAL A 164 22.03 -3.34 -6.45
C VAL A 164 22.08 -2.67 -7.82
N ALA A 165 22.23 -3.43 -8.91
CA ALA A 165 22.40 -2.87 -10.25
C ALA A 165 21.30 -1.86 -10.66
N VAL A 166 20.03 -2.20 -10.40
CA VAL A 166 18.89 -1.32 -10.74
C VAL A 166 18.88 -0.09 -9.86
N VAL A 167 19.14 -0.24 -8.55
CA VAL A 167 19.19 0.88 -7.60
C VAL A 167 20.29 1.84 -8.00
N GLU A 168 21.47 1.32 -8.33
CA GLU A 168 22.63 2.11 -8.71
C GLU A 168 22.40 2.87 -10.01
N HIS A 169 21.71 2.29 -11.00
CA HIS A 169 21.33 3.00 -12.23
C HIS A 169 20.57 4.30 -11.93
N PHE A 170 19.52 4.24 -11.12
CA PHE A 170 18.71 5.41 -10.80
C PHE A 170 19.44 6.41 -9.90
N ILE A 171 20.25 5.95 -8.93
CA ILE A 171 21.07 6.85 -8.09
C ILE A 171 22.10 7.59 -8.95
N ASN A 172 22.77 6.89 -9.86
CA ASN A 172 23.77 7.49 -10.75
C ASN A 172 23.16 8.48 -11.74
N LYS A 173 21.94 8.22 -12.21
CA LYS A 173 21.19 9.11 -13.11
C LYS A 173 20.58 10.32 -12.39
N ALA A 174 20.30 10.21 -11.09
CA ALA A 174 19.60 11.24 -10.33
C ALA A 174 20.32 12.60 -10.35
N SER A 175 19.59 13.71 -10.51
CA SER A 175 20.16 15.05 -10.33
C SER A 175 20.27 15.46 -8.87
N HIS A 176 19.32 15.00 -8.05
CA HIS A 176 19.26 15.30 -6.63
C HIS A 176 18.89 14.04 -5.85
N VAL A 177 19.42 13.95 -4.64
CA VAL A 177 19.20 12.84 -3.72
C VAL A 177 18.78 13.42 -2.38
N PHE A 178 17.64 12.96 -1.86
CA PHE A 178 17.24 13.19 -0.49
C PHE A 178 17.26 11.88 0.28
N LEU A 179 17.85 11.90 1.47
CA LEU A 179 17.95 10.74 2.34
C LEU A 179 17.14 11.00 3.60
N TYR A 180 16.25 10.08 3.94
CA TYR A 180 15.56 10.16 5.23
C TYR A 180 16.45 9.71 6.38
N ASP A 181 16.40 10.44 7.49
CA ASP A 181 17.07 10.07 8.75
C ASP A 181 16.29 9.03 9.56
N LEU A 182 15.05 8.75 9.15
CA LEU A 182 14.23 7.70 9.74
C LEU A 182 13.41 6.98 8.68
N CYS A 183 12.99 5.75 8.97
CA CYS A 183 12.01 5.04 8.18
C CYS A 183 10.61 5.27 8.79
N PRO A 184 9.71 6.06 8.15
CA PRO A 184 8.39 6.34 8.73
C PRO A 184 7.59 5.06 8.98
N CYS A 185 7.73 4.07 8.09
CA CYS A 185 7.06 2.79 8.22
C CYS A 185 7.50 2.03 9.48
N ARG A 186 8.81 2.02 9.79
CA ARG A 186 9.34 1.33 10.98
C ARG A 186 9.03 2.09 12.26
N VAL A 187 9.05 3.43 12.22
CA VAL A 187 8.64 4.27 13.36
C VAL A 187 7.16 4.04 13.67
N ASN A 188 6.29 4.14 12.66
CA ASN A 188 4.85 3.98 12.82
C ASN A 188 4.42 2.58 13.26
N GLN A 189 5.23 1.55 13.00
CA GLN A 189 4.97 0.17 13.42
C GLN A 189 5.79 -0.24 14.63
N ASP A 190 6.50 0.70 15.26
CA ASP A 190 7.39 0.44 16.39
C ASP A 190 8.29 -0.79 16.17
N CYS A 191 8.95 -0.85 15.01
CA CYS A 191 9.73 -2.00 14.57
C CYS A 191 10.82 -2.36 15.59
N GLN A 192 10.87 -3.64 15.99
CA GLN A 192 11.88 -4.18 16.89
C GLN A 192 13.02 -4.94 16.16
N HIS A 193 12.83 -5.25 14.87
CA HIS A 193 13.77 -6.08 14.10
C HIS A 193 14.82 -5.29 13.32
N PHE A 194 14.49 -4.06 12.92
CA PHE A 194 15.36 -3.21 12.12
C PHE A 194 15.38 -1.80 12.69
N SER A 195 16.54 -1.14 12.58
CA SER A 195 16.71 0.25 13.01
C SER A 195 15.66 1.16 12.37
N LYS A 196 15.07 2.02 13.19
CA LYS A 196 14.14 3.06 12.75
C LYS A 196 14.86 4.25 12.14
N TYR A 197 16.15 4.40 12.45
CA TYR A 197 16.98 5.56 12.09
C TYR A 197 17.97 5.25 10.96
N ASP A 198 18.28 3.96 10.73
CA ASP A 198 19.08 3.55 9.58
C ASP A 198 18.21 3.11 8.41
N PHE A 199 18.66 3.34 7.18
CA PHE A 199 18.01 2.84 5.96
C PHE A 199 16.52 3.25 5.82
N GLY A 200 16.16 4.45 6.29
CA GLY A 200 15.01 5.19 5.76
C GLY A 200 15.07 5.31 4.23
N CYS A 201 13.93 5.57 3.60
CA CYS A 201 13.83 5.67 2.14
C CYS A 201 14.76 6.77 1.60
N MET A 202 14.97 6.78 0.30
CA MET A 202 15.58 7.88 -0.42
C MET A 202 14.66 8.33 -1.54
N VAL A 203 14.76 9.61 -1.89
CA VAL A 203 14.02 10.23 -2.97
C VAL A 203 15.00 10.78 -3.99
N LEU A 204 14.77 10.47 -5.26
CA LEU A 204 15.62 10.88 -6.37
C LEU A 204 14.85 11.81 -7.31
N GLY A 205 15.56 12.74 -7.94
CA GLY A 205 15.02 13.63 -8.98
C GLY A 205 14.86 15.08 -8.56
N ARG A 206 14.60 15.96 -9.53
CA ARG A 206 14.45 17.42 -9.31
C ARG A 206 13.36 17.78 -8.30
N GLY A 207 12.36 16.93 -8.13
CA GLY A 207 11.28 17.18 -7.19
C GLY A 207 11.73 17.25 -5.73
N VAL A 208 12.90 16.70 -5.40
CA VAL A 208 13.55 16.83 -4.09
C VAL A 208 13.68 18.30 -3.68
N LEU A 209 13.93 19.21 -4.61
CA LEU A 209 14.08 20.65 -4.31
C LEU A 209 12.79 21.31 -3.82
N ARG A 210 11.63 20.67 -4.03
CA ARG A 210 10.33 21.14 -3.53
C ARG A 210 10.01 20.60 -2.14
N MET A 211 10.78 19.64 -1.64
CA MET A 211 10.63 19.11 -0.30
C MET A 211 11.09 20.15 0.73
N LYS A 212 10.34 20.30 1.82
CA LYS A 212 10.67 21.21 2.93
C LYS A 212 11.10 20.39 4.15
N PRO A 213 12.38 20.00 4.27
CA PRO A 213 12.83 19.24 5.42
C PRO A 213 12.61 20.03 6.72
N ASN A 214 12.15 19.35 7.77
CA ASN A 214 12.01 19.88 9.14
C ASN A 214 10.91 20.92 9.41
N ASP A 215 9.91 21.08 8.53
CA ASP A 215 8.75 21.97 8.73
C ASP A 215 7.67 21.38 9.66
N GLY A 216 8.10 20.86 10.82
CA GLY A 216 7.22 20.75 11.98
C GLY A 216 6.56 19.41 12.32
N LEU A 217 6.72 18.30 11.58
CA LEU A 217 6.48 16.91 12.09
C LEU A 217 6.68 15.75 11.08
N VAL A 218 6.87 16.00 9.76
CA VAL A 218 6.65 14.95 8.73
C VAL A 218 7.90 14.52 7.96
N ILE A 219 8.96 15.33 7.90
CA ILE A 219 10.18 15.01 7.12
C ILE A 219 11.42 15.25 7.97
N GLN A 220 12.10 14.17 8.37
CA GLN A 220 13.45 14.22 8.92
C GLN A 220 14.40 13.59 7.90
N GLY A 221 15.35 14.37 7.42
CA GLY A 221 16.31 13.96 6.40
C GLY A 221 17.12 15.13 5.86
N HIS A 222 18.06 14.81 4.99
CA HIS A 222 19.00 15.76 4.39
C HIS A 222 19.18 15.50 2.89
N LEU A 223 19.68 16.54 2.21
CA LEU A 223 20.23 16.35 0.87
C LEU A 223 21.52 15.55 0.97
N GLY A 224 21.55 14.39 0.30
CA GLY A 224 22.69 13.48 0.28
C GLY A 224 23.48 13.55 -1.02
N THR A 225 24.66 12.94 -1.04
CA THR A 225 25.40 12.73 -2.30
C THR A 225 25.04 11.40 -2.96
N LYS A 226 25.43 11.21 -4.23
CA LYS A 226 25.26 9.92 -4.92
C LYS A 226 26.04 8.82 -4.21
N GLU A 227 27.27 9.12 -3.79
CA GLU A 227 28.14 8.18 -3.08
C GLU A 227 27.50 7.74 -1.76
N GLU A 228 26.92 8.67 -1.00
CA GLU A 228 26.21 8.37 0.23
C GLU A 228 25.00 7.45 -0.02
N ALA A 229 24.21 7.73 -1.06
CA ALA A 229 23.08 6.89 -1.45
C ALA A 229 23.50 5.47 -1.90
N LEU A 230 24.57 5.35 -2.69
CA LEU A 230 25.10 4.05 -3.13
C LEU A 230 25.55 3.20 -1.94
N VAL A 231 26.33 3.80 -1.01
CA VAL A 231 26.76 3.12 0.21
C VAL A 231 25.57 2.68 1.06
N ARG A 232 24.55 3.53 1.19
CA ARG A 232 23.32 3.22 1.92
C ARG A 232 22.56 2.06 1.27
N ALA A 233 22.44 2.05 -0.05
CA ALA A 233 21.75 1.00 -0.80
C ALA A 233 22.39 -0.37 -0.59
N ARG A 234 23.71 -0.45 -0.73
CA ARG A 234 24.47 -1.69 -0.55
C ARG A 234 24.32 -2.24 0.87
N LYS A 235 24.54 -1.38 1.88
CA LYS A 235 24.39 -1.76 3.29
C LYS A 235 22.97 -2.20 3.65
N ALA A 236 21.94 -1.58 3.06
CA ALA A 236 20.56 -1.98 3.30
C ALA A 236 20.31 -3.42 2.81
N VAL A 237 20.80 -3.77 1.62
CA VAL A 237 20.70 -5.13 1.07
C VAL A 237 21.50 -6.13 1.92
N GLU A 238 22.71 -5.76 2.36
CA GLU A 238 23.57 -6.60 3.22
C GLU A 238 22.88 -7.03 4.52
N VAL A 239 22.09 -6.14 5.13
CA VAL A 239 21.33 -6.45 6.36
C VAL A 239 19.97 -7.12 6.08
N GLY A 240 19.69 -7.50 4.83
CA GLY A 240 18.49 -8.24 4.44
C GLY A 240 17.24 -7.38 4.16
N LEU A 241 17.41 -6.07 3.96
CA LEU A 241 16.30 -5.22 3.50
C LEU A 241 16.13 -5.34 1.98
N ILE A 242 14.88 -5.28 1.53
CA ILE A 242 14.54 -5.39 0.11
C ILE A 242 14.35 -3.99 -0.47
N PRO A 243 15.16 -3.56 -1.44
CA PRO A 243 14.89 -2.34 -2.16
C PRO A 243 13.60 -2.52 -2.97
N GLY A 244 12.66 -1.61 -2.77
CA GLY A 244 11.46 -1.47 -3.57
C GLY A 244 11.48 -0.09 -4.20
N PHE A 245 11.10 -0.04 -5.47
CA PHE A 245 10.95 1.24 -6.16
C PHE A 245 9.49 1.55 -6.37
N GLY A 246 9.18 2.83 -6.36
CA GLY A 246 7.92 3.26 -6.88
C GLY A 246 7.84 4.77 -7.04
N ARG A 247 6.96 5.17 -7.93
CA ARG A 247 6.33 6.48 -7.87
C ARG A 247 4.95 6.24 -7.30
N LEU A 248 4.79 6.54 -6.02
CA LEU A 248 3.49 6.54 -5.36
C LEU A 248 3.06 7.98 -5.20
N ARG A 249 1.96 8.36 -5.84
CA ARG A 249 1.36 9.68 -5.68
C ARG A 249 1.10 10.01 -4.20
N GLY A 250 0.68 9.01 -3.42
CA GLY A 250 0.50 9.11 -1.98
C GLY A 250 1.78 9.48 -1.23
N ASP A 251 2.97 9.16 -1.74
CA ASP A 251 4.22 9.62 -1.15
C ASP A 251 4.37 11.14 -1.32
N ALA A 252 4.21 11.64 -2.55
CA ALA A 252 4.31 13.07 -2.87
C ALA A 252 3.26 13.93 -2.16
N ILE A 253 2.09 13.37 -1.82
CA ILE A 253 0.96 14.10 -1.20
C ILE A 253 0.93 13.93 0.33
N ASN A 254 1.19 12.72 0.83
CA ASN A 254 0.85 12.32 2.20
C ASN A 254 2.02 11.77 3.02
N ARG A 255 3.00 11.09 2.42
CA ARG A 255 3.98 10.27 3.18
C ARG A 255 5.42 10.79 3.16
N ILE A 256 5.79 11.60 2.18
CA ILE A 256 7.17 12.07 1.97
C ILE A 256 7.37 13.55 2.26
N GLY A 257 6.32 14.34 2.44
CA GLY A 257 6.59 15.72 2.86
C GLY A 257 5.55 16.80 2.69
N GLY A 258 4.28 16.44 2.74
CA GLY A 258 3.21 17.40 2.51
C GLY A 258 2.78 17.43 1.05
N PRO A 259 1.84 18.32 0.69
CA PRO A 259 1.08 18.26 -0.57
C PRO A 259 1.89 18.77 -1.75
N ILE A 260 2.92 18.03 -2.16
CA ILE A 260 3.73 18.37 -3.32
C ILE A 260 2.99 17.90 -4.58
N PRO A 261 2.84 18.76 -5.61
CA PRO A 261 2.30 18.32 -6.88
C PRO A 261 3.12 17.17 -7.46
N ASP A 262 2.43 16.10 -7.86
CA ASP A 262 3.06 14.96 -8.49
C ASP A 262 3.35 15.25 -9.97
N THR A 263 4.56 15.76 -10.24
CA THR A 263 5.03 16.17 -11.58
C THR A 263 5.86 15.12 -12.30
N GLY A 264 6.03 13.93 -11.72
CA GLY A 264 6.79 12.82 -12.34
C GLY A 264 8.30 12.90 -12.14
N ASP A 265 8.81 13.92 -11.45
CA ASP A 265 10.24 14.14 -11.17
C ASP A 265 10.62 13.80 -9.71
N LEU A 266 9.82 12.94 -9.08
CA LEU A 266 10.05 12.34 -7.76
C LEU A 266 10.04 10.82 -7.90
N PHE A 267 11.13 10.18 -7.48
CA PHE A 267 11.28 8.73 -7.49
C PHE A 267 11.64 8.20 -6.12
N ASN A 268 10.83 7.29 -5.58
CA ASN A 268 11.05 6.76 -4.24
C ASN A 268 11.70 5.40 -4.29
N LEU A 269 12.73 5.25 -3.45
CA LEU A 269 13.43 4.02 -3.24
C LEU A 269 13.40 3.73 -1.74
N CYS A 270 12.69 2.67 -1.39
CA CYS A 270 12.51 2.25 -0.01
C CYS A 270 13.21 0.94 0.27
N TYR A 271 13.66 0.76 1.51
CA TYR A 271 14.31 -0.47 1.97
C TYR A 271 13.35 -1.23 2.89
N CYS A 272 12.53 -2.07 2.28
CA CYS A 272 11.45 -2.78 2.94
C CYS A 272 11.96 -3.92 3.82
N CYS A 273 11.67 -3.84 5.13
CA CYS A 273 11.80 -4.99 6.02
C CYS A 273 10.63 -5.96 5.81
N PRO A 274 10.78 -7.26 6.13
CA PRO A 274 9.66 -8.21 6.12
C PRO A 274 8.56 -7.83 7.13
N CYS A 275 8.91 -7.07 8.16
CA CYS A 275 8.11 -6.83 9.34
C CYS A 275 7.06 -5.70 9.27
N CYS A 276 7.41 -4.59 8.63
CA CYS A 276 6.73 -3.30 8.79
C CYS A 276 6.56 -2.58 7.44
N CYS A 277 6.99 -3.19 6.34
CA CYS A 277 6.90 -2.58 5.03
C CYS A 277 5.42 -2.33 4.68
N VAL A 278 5.09 -1.14 4.19
CA VAL A 278 3.74 -0.80 3.71
C VAL A 278 3.29 -1.73 2.58
N ILE A 279 4.23 -2.25 1.79
CA ILE A 279 3.96 -3.30 0.79
C ILE A 279 3.44 -4.57 1.45
N GLY A 280 3.83 -4.92 2.69
CA GLY A 280 3.22 -6.06 3.40
C GLY A 280 1.74 -5.86 3.74
N GLY A 281 1.26 -4.61 3.77
CA GLY A 281 -0.16 -4.29 3.88
C GLY A 281 -0.94 -4.49 2.57
N ILE A 282 -0.25 -4.64 1.42
CA ILE A 282 -0.88 -4.75 0.10
C ILE A 282 -1.87 -5.91 0.01
N LYS A 283 -1.60 -7.02 0.70
CA LYS A 283 -2.48 -8.20 0.70
C LYS A 283 -3.87 -7.88 1.26
N HIS A 284 -3.97 -6.84 2.10
CA HIS A 284 -5.22 -6.34 2.66
C HIS A 284 -5.80 -5.16 1.86
N SER A 285 -5.06 -4.62 0.89
CA SER A 285 -5.53 -3.52 0.05
C SER A 285 -6.58 -4.00 -0.97
N PRO A 286 -7.51 -3.11 -1.35
CA PRO A 286 -8.38 -3.34 -2.50
C PRO A 286 -7.60 -3.71 -3.76
N SER A 287 -8.15 -4.61 -4.58
CA SER A 287 -7.56 -5.18 -5.80
C SER A 287 -7.08 -4.11 -6.78
N TYR A 288 -7.80 -3.00 -6.91
CA TYR A 288 -7.40 -1.90 -7.78
C TYR A 288 -6.11 -1.21 -7.27
N LEU A 289 -5.93 -1.04 -5.95
CA LEU A 289 -4.66 -0.55 -5.38
C LEU A 289 -3.55 -1.61 -5.44
N ARG A 290 -3.90 -2.89 -5.31
CA ARG A 290 -2.92 -3.97 -5.52
C ARG A 290 -2.32 -3.92 -6.93
N SER A 291 -3.10 -3.45 -7.90
CA SER A 291 -2.64 -3.31 -9.29
C SER A 291 -1.56 -2.24 -9.51
N ILE A 292 -1.36 -1.31 -8.56
CA ILE A 292 -0.25 -0.34 -8.57
C ILE A 292 1.09 -1.07 -8.47
N PHE A 293 1.11 -2.16 -7.71
CA PHE A 293 2.28 -3.00 -7.61
C PHE A 293 2.29 -3.91 -8.84
N LYS A 294 3.45 -4.04 -9.47
CA LYS A 294 3.64 -4.90 -10.63
C LYS A 294 4.70 -5.95 -10.31
N ARG A 295 4.46 -7.17 -10.78
CA ARG A 295 5.46 -8.23 -10.80
C ARG A 295 6.63 -7.79 -11.69
N PHE A 296 7.83 -8.23 -11.34
CA PHE A 296 9.00 -8.11 -12.20
C PHE A 296 8.79 -8.97 -13.46
N GLU A 297 8.90 -8.37 -14.65
CA GLU A 297 8.67 -9.08 -15.92
C GLU A 297 9.81 -10.06 -16.23
N GLY A 298 9.48 -11.21 -16.82
CA GLY A 298 10.47 -12.28 -17.11
C GLY A 298 11.06 -12.94 -15.86
N LEU A 299 10.42 -12.76 -14.70
CA LEU A 299 10.75 -13.47 -13.48
C LEU A 299 9.89 -14.72 -13.33
N THR A 300 10.50 -15.86 -13.06
CA THR A 300 9.81 -17.12 -12.75
C THR A 300 10.18 -17.57 -11.34
N VAL A 301 9.20 -18.02 -10.55
CA VAL A 301 9.43 -18.71 -9.27
C VAL A 301 9.04 -20.16 -9.48
N ALA A 302 9.93 -21.09 -9.12
CA ALA A 302 9.71 -22.52 -9.26
C ALA A 302 9.92 -23.24 -7.91
N VAL A 303 9.25 -24.38 -7.76
CA VAL A 303 9.42 -25.27 -6.61
C VAL A 303 9.86 -26.64 -7.10
N ASP A 304 10.91 -27.17 -6.49
CA ASP A 304 11.31 -28.56 -6.59
C ASP A 304 10.44 -29.38 -5.62
N GLU A 305 9.51 -30.15 -6.16
CA GLU A 305 8.57 -30.95 -5.36
C GLU A 305 9.26 -32.11 -4.64
N ASP A 306 10.42 -32.58 -5.13
CA ASP A 306 11.15 -33.69 -4.50
C ASP A 306 11.93 -33.20 -3.26
N ALA A 307 12.34 -31.93 -3.27
CA ALA A 307 13.02 -31.28 -2.14
C ALA A 307 12.06 -30.58 -1.15
N CYS A 308 10.82 -30.31 -1.57
CA CYS A 308 9.84 -29.63 -0.74
C CYS A 308 9.28 -30.56 0.34
N THR A 309 9.25 -30.07 1.59
CA THR A 309 8.74 -30.83 2.74
C THR A 309 7.47 -30.23 3.34
N ASP A 310 6.89 -29.23 2.67
CA ASP A 310 5.74 -28.46 3.17
C ASP A 310 5.95 -27.86 4.59
N CYS A 311 7.20 -27.59 4.98
CA CYS A 311 7.54 -27.10 6.33
C CYS A 311 6.94 -25.73 6.71
N GLY A 312 6.55 -24.91 5.72
CA GLY A 312 5.82 -23.65 5.96
C GLY A 312 6.67 -22.39 6.10
N GLU A 313 8.00 -22.47 6.27
CA GLU A 313 8.86 -21.28 6.41
C GLU A 313 8.70 -20.25 5.27
N CYS A 314 8.47 -20.74 4.05
CA CYS A 314 8.25 -19.88 2.88
C CYS A 314 6.90 -19.15 2.95
N ALA A 315 5.87 -19.75 3.55
CA ALA A 315 4.57 -19.13 3.78
C ALA A 315 4.66 -18.06 4.88
N GLU A 316 5.43 -18.30 5.94
CA GLU A 316 5.61 -17.31 7.02
C GLU A 316 6.24 -15.99 6.52
N VAL A 317 7.19 -16.08 5.58
CA VAL A 317 7.87 -14.90 5.03
C VAL A 317 7.15 -14.26 3.83
N CYS A 318 6.05 -14.84 3.35
CA CYS A 318 5.35 -14.40 2.14
C CYS A 318 4.42 -13.20 2.44
N ILE A 319 4.95 -11.99 2.24
CA ILE A 319 4.20 -10.74 2.50
C ILE A 319 3.07 -10.47 1.49
N PHE A 320 3.01 -11.22 0.39
CA PHE A 320 2.02 -11.04 -0.68
C PHE A 320 0.86 -12.05 -0.62
N GLY A 321 0.91 -13.03 0.29
CA GLY A 321 -0.10 -14.09 0.38
C GLY A 321 -0.10 -15.05 -0.82
N ALA A 322 1.03 -15.18 -1.51
CA ALA A 322 1.22 -16.15 -2.60
C ALA A 322 1.55 -17.57 -2.10
N LEU A 323 1.95 -17.68 -0.84
CA LEU A 323 2.28 -18.94 -0.16
C LEU A 323 1.57 -18.91 1.19
N GLU A 324 0.71 -19.89 1.46
CA GLU A 324 -0.09 -19.98 2.70
C GLU A 324 -0.13 -21.44 3.18
N MET A 325 -0.19 -21.65 4.50
CA MET A 325 -0.36 -22.99 5.08
C MET A 325 -1.84 -23.35 5.15
N VAL A 326 -2.23 -24.43 4.47
CA VAL A 326 -3.60 -24.99 4.49
C VAL A 326 -3.48 -26.50 4.62
N ASP A 327 -4.15 -27.07 5.63
CA ASP A 327 -4.18 -28.52 5.90
C ASP A 327 -2.78 -29.18 5.87
N ASP A 328 -1.82 -28.57 6.59
CA ASP A 328 -0.41 -28.99 6.69
C ASP A 328 0.34 -29.03 5.34
N LYS A 329 -0.14 -28.29 4.34
CA LYS A 329 0.53 -28.10 3.05
C LYS A 329 0.71 -26.64 2.70
N VAL A 330 1.75 -26.35 1.93
CA VAL A 330 1.95 -25.01 1.37
C VAL A 330 1.09 -24.89 0.12
N GLU A 331 -0.03 -24.17 0.21
CA GLU A 331 -0.79 -23.73 -0.95
C GLU A 331 -0.06 -22.59 -1.67
N ARG A 332 -0.08 -22.64 -3.00
CA ARG A 332 0.72 -21.78 -3.86
C ARG A 332 -0.17 -21.08 -4.87
N ASP A 333 -0.30 -19.77 -4.73
CA ASP A 333 -1.01 -18.89 -5.66
C ASP A 333 -0.03 -17.87 -6.24
N PHE A 334 0.70 -18.31 -7.27
CA PHE A 334 1.74 -17.49 -7.90
C PHE A 334 1.19 -16.30 -8.70
N GLU A 335 -0.13 -16.20 -8.90
CA GLU A 335 -0.76 -14.98 -9.43
C GLU A 335 -0.66 -13.81 -8.43
N LYS A 336 -0.56 -14.11 -7.12
CA LYS A 336 -0.29 -13.10 -6.09
C LYS A 336 1.21 -12.80 -5.92
N CYS A 337 2.10 -13.54 -6.59
CA CYS A 337 3.53 -13.41 -6.39
C CYS A 337 4.12 -12.22 -7.15
N PHE A 338 4.78 -11.32 -6.41
CA PHE A 338 5.49 -10.17 -6.99
C PHE A 338 6.98 -10.44 -7.29
N GLY A 339 7.47 -11.64 -6.97
CA GLY A 339 8.84 -12.05 -7.29
C GLY A 339 9.92 -11.53 -6.33
N CYS A 340 9.59 -11.16 -5.09
CA CYS A 340 10.58 -10.60 -4.16
C CYS A 340 11.70 -11.56 -3.72
N GLY A 341 11.54 -12.87 -3.92
CA GLY A 341 12.56 -13.87 -3.60
C GLY A 341 12.73 -14.22 -2.11
N ARG A 342 11.93 -13.65 -1.19
CA ARG A 342 11.99 -13.98 0.26
C ARG A 342 11.88 -15.48 0.54
N CYS A 343 10.96 -16.14 -0.15
CA CYS A 343 10.71 -17.56 -0.01
C CYS A 343 11.92 -18.41 -0.38
N VAL A 344 12.71 -17.99 -1.38
CA VAL A 344 13.96 -18.66 -1.77
C VAL A 344 14.98 -18.62 -0.63
N THR A 345 15.19 -17.43 -0.04
CA THR A 345 16.16 -17.26 1.05
C THR A 345 15.73 -17.96 2.35
N ALA A 346 14.43 -18.08 2.60
CA ALA A 346 13.92 -18.71 3.83
C ALA A 346 13.83 -20.23 3.74
N CYS A 347 13.82 -20.82 2.55
CA CYS A 347 13.58 -22.25 2.38
C CYS A 347 14.79 -23.07 2.89
N PRO A 348 14.63 -23.88 3.96
CA PRO A 348 15.75 -24.61 4.54
C PRO A 348 16.23 -25.78 3.68
N THR A 349 15.37 -26.27 2.77
CA THR A 349 15.70 -27.36 1.83
C THR A 349 16.10 -26.85 0.45
N GLU A 350 16.17 -25.53 0.25
CA GLU A 350 16.49 -24.91 -1.04
C GLU A 350 15.55 -25.32 -2.19
N ALA A 351 14.34 -25.79 -1.85
CA ALA A 351 13.35 -26.26 -2.82
C ALA A 351 12.75 -25.14 -3.70
N LEU A 352 12.92 -23.88 -3.31
CA LEU A 352 12.41 -22.73 -4.05
C LEU A 352 13.53 -22.08 -4.84
N SER A 353 13.28 -21.83 -6.13
CA SER A 353 14.19 -21.08 -6.99
C SER A 353 13.46 -19.95 -7.70
N ILE A 354 14.23 -18.95 -8.14
CA ILE A 354 13.73 -17.83 -8.90
C ILE A 354 14.71 -17.58 -10.04
N THR A 355 14.18 -17.37 -11.24
CA THR A 355 14.98 -17.16 -12.45
C THR A 355 14.54 -15.89 -13.14
N LEU A 356 15.47 -15.26 -13.85
CA LEU A 356 15.23 -14.05 -14.61
C LEU A 356 15.66 -14.24 -16.07
N GLU A 357 14.82 -13.80 -17.00
CA GLU A 357 15.23 -13.60 -18.39
C GLU A 357 16.29 -12.48 -18.50
N GLU A 358 17.28 -12.69 -19.36
CA GLU A 358 18.44 -11.79 -19.53
C GLU A 358 18.03 -10.33 -19.82
N SER A 359 17.05 -10.12 -20.72
CA SER A 359 16.59 -8.78 -21.13
C SER A 359 15.67 -8.06 -20.14
N SER A 360 15.32 -8.68 -19.01
CA SER A 360 14.26 -8.16 -18.14
C SER A 360 14.67 -6.95 -17.32
N VAL A 361 15.97 -6.79 -17.04
CA VAL A 361 16.48 -5.63 -16.29
C VAL A 361 16.33 -4.36 -17.12
N GLU A 362 16.76 -4.38 -18.38
CA GLU A 362 16.66 -3.24 -19.30
C GLU A 362 15.20 -2.86 -19.54
N LYS A 363 14.33 -3.85 -19.76
CA LYS A 363 12.88 -3.62 -19.90
C LYS A 363 12.30 -2.95 -18.66
N MET A 364 12.71 -3.38 -17.47
CA MET A 364 12.23 -2.76 -16.23
C MET A 364 12.73 -1.32 -16.10
N ILE A 365 14.02 -1.07 -16.34
CA ILE A 365 14.58 0.29 -16.30
C ILE A 365 13.81 1.20 -17.26
N ALA A 366 13.66 0.79 -18.52
CA ALA A 366 12.93 1.54 -19.53
C ALA A 366 11.47 1.83 -19.12
N ARG A 367 10.79 0.85 -18.50
CA ARG A 367 9.42 1.02 -17.98
C ARG A 367 9.36 2.06 -16.86
N ILE A 368 10.29 2.02 -15.90
CA ILE A 368 10.32 3.00 -14.81
C ILE A 368 10.60 4.40 -15.37
N GLU A 369 11.55 4.53 -16.29
CA GLU A 369 11.89 5.79 -16.94
C GLU A 369 10.74 6.39 -17.78
N ALA A 370 9.83 5.56 -18.29
CA ALA A 370 8.63 6.05 -18.98
C ALA A 370 7.65 6.79 -18.05
N HIS A 371 7.74 6.58 -16.73
CA HIS A 371 6.84 7.18 -15.74
C HIS A 371 7.52 8.19 -14.81
N VAL A 372 8.85 8.28 -14.85
CA VAL A 372 9.65 9.01 -13.87
C VAL A 372 10.88 9.65 -14.51
N ASP A 373 11.08 10.94 -14.22
CA ASP A 373 12.28 11.68 -14.56
C ASP A 373 13.13 11.95 -13.33
N VAL A 374 14.21 11.18 -13.15
CA VAL A 374 15.17 11.41 -12.06
C VAL A 374 16.21 12.49 -12.39
N THR A 375 16.20 13.07 -13.58
CA THR A 375 17.18 14.08 -14.00
C THR A 375 16.80 15.49 -13.60
#